data_AF-A0A7S1SY50-F1
#
_entry.id   AF-A0A7S1SY50-F1
#
_cell.length_a   1.000
_cell.length_b   1.000
_cell.length_c   1.000
_cell.angle_alpha   90.00
_cell.angle_beta   90.00
_cell.angle_gamma   90.00
#
_symmetry.space_group_name_H-M   'P 1'
#
loop_
_entity.id
_entity.type
_entity.pdbx_description
1 polymer ?
#
loop_
_entity_poly.entity_id
_entity_poly.type
_entity_poly.pdbx_seq_one_letter_code
_entity_poly.pdbx_strand_id
1 'polypeptide(L)'
;LLDLAPHPSRGQLELVEADLLSQVGWAEATAGVQYVVHTASPFFLGGGNEAAFLKPAVEGTLHVLRACSRKGSQVKRVVVTSSTVAVTEGRYAELPETHVYTEADWTNPNAAGDAYSKSKTLAEKAAWDFVRTSSGPHRFELNVVNPSMILGRCRGAPGTSVDLVAQVMTGKMPLIPD
;
A
#
# COMPACT_ATOMS: atom_id res chain seq x y z
N LEU A 1 -13.81 6.78 13.86
CA LEU A 1 -12.60 7.47 13.37
C LEU A 1 -12.21 8.64 14.27
N LEU A 2 -13.13 9.51 14.67
CA LEU A 2 -12.85 10.62 15.59
C LEU A 2 -12.43 10.16 17.02
N ASP A 3 -12.97 9.05 17.52
CA ASP A 3 -12.60 8.49 18.84
C ASP A 3 -11.19 7.86 18.91
N LEU A 4 -10.48 7.77 17.77
CA LEU A 4 -9.17 7.12 17.69
C LEU A 4 -8.00 8.09 17.91
N ALA A 5 -8.25 9.40 17.95
CA ALA A 5 -7.21 10.41 18.16
C ALA A 5 -6.96 10.64 19.67
N PRO A 6 -5.80 10.25 20.23
CA PRO A 6 -5.49 10.43 21.66
C PRO A 6 -5.33 11.90 22.06
N HIS A 7 -5.22 12.78 21.07
CA HIS A 7 -5.37 14.23 21.21
C HIS A 7 -6.49 14.61 20.25
N PRO A 8 -7.59 15.25 20.67
CA PRO A 8 -8.51 15.86 19.73
C PRO A 8 -7.72 16.94 19.00
N SER A 9 -7.16 16.59 17.84
CA SER A 9 -6.68 17.58 16.92
C SER A 9 -7.89 18.46 16.64
N ARG A 10 -7.73 19.78 16.78
CA ARG A 10 -8.72 20.79 16.43
C ARG A 10 -8.93 20.86 14.90
N GLY A 11 -8.85 19.73 14.21
CA GLY A 11 -9.02 19.61 12.77
C GLY A 11 -10.46 19.28 12.42
N GLN A 12 -10.90 19.75 11.26
CA GLN A 12 -12.14 19.32 10.64
C GLN A 12 -11.85 17.99 9.92
N LEU A 13 -12.64 16.95 10.21
CA LEU A 13 -12.61 15.69 9.45
C LEU A 13 -13.72 15.74 8.41
N GLU A 14 -13.33 15.56 7.15
CA GLU A 14 -14.25 15.39 6.03
C GLU A 14 -14.13 13.97 5.50
N LEU A 15 -15.26 13.34 5.19
CA LEU A 15 -15.31 12.04 4.57
C LEU A 15 -15.88 12.20 3.17
N VAL A 16 -15.11 11.76 2.18
CA VAL A 16 -15.49 11.79 0.77
C VAL A 16 -15.50 10.36 0.25
N GLU A 17 -16.55 9.99 -0.46
CA GLU A 17 -16.64 8.70 -1.13
C GLU A 17 -15.85 8.72 -2.43
N ALA A 18 -14.98 7.73 -2.64
CA ALA A 18 -14.27 7.51 -3.89
C ALA A 18 -14.08 6.01 -4.12
N ASP A 19 -14.08 5.62 -5.39
CA ASP A 19 -13.97 4.22 -5.79
C ASP A 19 -12.61 3.96 -6.45
N LEU A 20 -11.83 3.03 -5.91
CA LEU A 20 -10.52 2.65 -6.45
C LEU A 20 -10.60 2.07 -7.86
N LEU A 21 -11.74 1.53 -8.26
CA LEU A 21 -11.93 0.90 -9.58
C LEU A 21 -12.54 1.84 -10.61
N SER A 22 -12.84 3.08 -10.24
CA SER A 22 -13.37 4.08 -11.17
C SER A 22 -12.77 5.47 -10.90
N GLN A 23 -13.14 6.44 -11.75
CA GLN A 23 -12.68 7.82 -11.58
C GLN A 23 -13.59 8.65 -10.66
N VAL A 24 -14.66 8.03 -10.15
CA VAL A 24 -15.69 8.67 -9.34
C VAL A 24 -15.13 9.08 -7.97
N GLY A 25 -15.51 10.27 -7.50
CA GLY A 25 -15.14 10.79 -6.18
C GLY A 25 -13.72 11.37 -6.06
N TRP A 26 -12.77 10.95 -6.90
CA TRP A 26 -11.37 11.36 -6.76
C TRP A 26 -11.09 12.86 -6.97
N ALA A 27 -11.94 13.57 -7.73
CA ALA A 27 -11.79 15.02 -7.90
C ALA A 27 -12.11 15.77 -6.61
N GLU A 28 -13.20 15.38 -5.97
CA GLU A 28 -13.65 15.92 -4.69
C GLU A 28 -12.67 15.52 -3.58
N ALA A 29 -12.26 14.25 -3.53
CA ALA A 29 -11.34 13.73 -2.52
C ALA A 29 -9.94 14.37 -2.55
N THR A 30 -9.57 15.03 -3.65
CA THR A 30 -8.28 15.74 -3.79
C THR A 30 -8.41 17.26 -3.86
N ALA A 31 -9.63 17.80 -3.75
CA ALA A 31 -9.87 19.24 -3.80
C ALA A 31 -9.24 19.94 -2.58
N GLY A 32 -8.38 20.93 -2.82
CA GLY A 32 -7.69 21.66 -1.75
C GLY A 32 -6.62 20.86 -0.99
N VAL A 33 -6.38 19.60 -1.36
CA VAL A 33 -5.45 18.72 -0.65
C VAL A 33 -3.99 19.04 -1.05
N GLN A 34 -3.12 19.16 -0.05
CA GLN A 34 -1.68 19.39 -0.27
C GLN A 34 -0.84 18.12 -0.14
N TYR A 35 -1.31 17.13 0.61
CA TYR A 35 -0.57 15.90 0.90
C TYR A 35 -1.52 14.71 0.86
N VAL A 36 -1.11 13.63 0.19
CA VAL A 36 -1.89 12.40 0.12
C VAL A 36 -1.09 11.25 0.72
N VAL A 37 -1.74 10.47 1.59
CA VAL A 37 -1.21 9.20 2.08
C VAL A 37 -2.13 8.09 1.60
N HIS A 38 -1.65 7.33 0.62
CA HIS A 38 -2.38 6.23 0.00
C HIS A 38 -2.02 4.92 0.71
N THR A 39 -2.93 4.46 1.58
CA THR A 39 -2.81 3.17 2.29
C THR A 39 -3.73 2.09 1.71
N ALA A 40 -4.65 2.47 0.83
CA ALA A 40 -5.70 1.58 0.36
C ALA A 40 -5.16 0.61 -0.69
N SER A 41 -5.15 -0.67 -0.36
CA SER A 41 -4.75 -1.74 -1.25
C SER A 41 -5.55 -2.99 -0.86
N PRO A 42 -6.09 -3.76 -1.81
CA PRO A 42 -6.85 -4.95 -1.49
C PRO A 42 -5.96 -5.95 -0.78
N PHE A 43 -6.38 -6.39 0.40
CA PHE A 43 -5.76 -7.47 1.14
C PHE A 43 -6.87 -8.40 1.62
N PHE A 44 -6.92 -9.62 1.07
CA PHE A 44 -7.88 -10.65 1.47
C PHE A 44 -7.12 -11.79 2.14
N LEU A 45 -7.39 -12.01 3.42
CA LEU A 45 -6.97 -13.21 4.13
C LEU A 45 -7.80 -14.38 3.60
N GLY A 46 -7.17 -15.35 2.94
CA GLY A 46 -7.86 -16.51 2.35
C GLY A 46 -7.55 -16.76 0.88
N GLY A 47 -6.77 -15.89 0.24
CA GLY A 47 -6.45 -16.01 -1.17
C GLY A 47 -7.60 -15.60 -2.10
N GLY A 48 -7.28 -15.49 -3.37
CA GLY A 48 -8.17 -15.04 -4.43
C GLY A 48 -7.44 -15.16 -5.77
N ASN A 49 -8.19 -15.14 -6.87
CA ASN A 49 -7.57 -15.16 -8.20
C ASN A 49 -6.64 -13.95 -8.35
N GLU A 50 -5.47 -14.15 -8.93
CA GLU A 50 -4.46 -13.11 -9.19
C GLU A 50 -5.08 -11.83 -9.79
N ALA A 51 -6.02 -11.98 -10.73
CA ALA A 51 -6.74 -10.86 -11.34
C ALA A 51 -7.49 -9.97 -10.33
N ALA A 52 -8.01 -10.55 -9.24
CA ALA A 52 -8.74 -9.84 -8.19
C ALA A 52 -7.82 -9.00 -7.29
N PHE A 53 -6.52 -9.30 -7.24
CA PHE A 53 -5.53 -8.51 -6.51
C PHE A 53 -4.84 -7.49 -7.39
N LEU A 54 -4.37 -7.93 -8.57
CA LEU A 54 -3.51 -7.11 -9.42
C LEU A 54 -4.25 -5.88 -9.96
N LYS A 55 -5.43 -6.09 -10.55
CA LYS A 55 -6.17 -5.01 -11.19
C LYS A 55 -6.51 -3.91 -10.17
N PRO A 56 -7.15 -4.20 -9.02
CA PRO A 56 -7.49 -3.13 -8.08
C PRO A 56 -6.27 -2.48 -7.40
N ALA A 57 -5.19 -3.23 -7.15
CA ALA A 57 -3.98 -2.65 -6.56
C ALA A 57 -3.30 -1.66 -7.52
N VAL A 58 -3.09 -2.06 -8.78
CA VAL A 58 -2.42 -1.23 -9.79
C VAL A 58 -3.33 -0.08 -10.22
N GLU A 59 -4.57 -0.37 -10.61
CA GLU A 59 -5.51 0.67 -11.09
C GLU A 59 -5.88 1.65 -9.98
N GLY A 60 -6.13 1.17 -8.77
CA GLY A 60 -6.42 2.02 -7.61
C GLY A 60 -5.29 2.99 -7.31
N THR A 61 -4.05 2.50 -7.30
CA THR A 61 -2.86 3.35 -7.14
C THR A 61 -2.79 4.40 -8.25
N LEU A 62 -2.98 4.01 -9.50
CA LEU A 62 -2.94 4.93 -10.63
C LEU A 62 -4.09 5.94 -10.63
N HIS A 63 -5.28 5.59 -10.16
CA HIS A 63 -6.41 6.54 -10.04
C HIS A 63 -6.09 7.65 -9.04
N VAL A 64 -5.53 7.30 -7.88
CA VAL A 64 -5.07 8.27 -6.88
C VAL A 64 -4.01 9.20 -7.46
N LEU A 65 -2.98 8.64 -8.09
CA LEU A 65 -1.89 9.43 -8.66
C LEU A 65 -2.35 10.35 -9.80
N ARG A 66 -3.25 9.86 -10.67
CA ARG A 66 -3.87 10.66 -11.72
C ARG A 66 -4.64 11.82 -11.12
N ALA A 67 -5.47 11.59 -10.10
CA ALA A 67 -6.22 12.63 -9.41
C ALA A 67 -5.29 13.71 -8.84
N CYS A 68 -4.20 13.29 -8.20
CA CYS A 68 -3.17 14.19 -7.67
C CYS A 68 -2.46 15.01 -8.77
N SER A 69 -2.39 14.51 -10.01
CA SER A 69 -1.74 15.19 -11.14
C SER A 69 -2.67 16.08 -11.98
N ARG A 70 -3.97 16.16 -11.65
CA ARG A 70 -4.95 16.90 -12.46
C ARG A 70 -4.64 18.39 -12.50
N LYS A 71 -5.12 19.06 -13.55
CA LYS A 71 -5.02 20.52 -13.69
C LYS A 71 -5.74 21.18 -12.51
N GLY A 72 -5.05 22.10 -11.83
CA GLY A 72 -5.59 22.78 -10.64
C GLY A 72 -5.42 22.01 -9.33
N SER A 73 -4.77 20.84 -9.36
CA SER A 73 -4.36 20.15 -8.14
C SER A 73 -3.39 21.00 -7.31
N GLN A 74 -3.48 20.89 -5.99
CA GLN A 74 -2.56 21.53 -5.04
C GLN A 74 -1.65 20.52 -4.32
N VAL A 75 -1.71 19.25 -4.73
CA VAL A 75 -0.97 18.15 -4.09
C VAL A 75 0.53 18.33 -4.30
N LYS A 76 1.29 18.49 -3.23
CA LYS A 76 2.75 18.66 -3.28
C LYS A 76 3.46 17.32 -3.19
N ARG A 77 2.90 16.38 -2.41
CA ARG A 77 3.51 15.07 -2.16
C ARG A 77 2.46 13.98 -1.97
N VAL A 78 2.75 12.82 -2.53
CA VAL A 78 2.01 11.58 -2.33
C VAL A 78 2.92 10.57 -1.65
N VAL A 79 2.44 9.95 -0.57
CA VAL A 79 3.09 8.83 0.09
C VAL A 79 2.28 7.57 -0.18
N VAL A 80 2.87 6.58 -0.82
CA VAL A 80 2.23 5.27 -1.05
C VAL A 80 2.72 4.28 0.00
N THR A 81 1.79 3.58 0.62
CA THR A 81 2.11 2.48 1.53
C THR A 81 2.19 1.16 0.74
N SER A 82 3.41 0.75 0.46
CA SER A 82 3.73 -0.53 -0.17
C SER A 82 3.99 -1.59 0.90
N SER A 83 5.00 -2.44 0.73
CA SER A 83 5.43 -3.45 1.71
C SER A 83 6.82 -3.97 1.34
N THR A 84 7.56 -4.54 2.30
CA THR A 84 8.82 -5.25 2.03
C THR A 84 8.63 -6.40 1.02
N VAL A 85 7.42 -6.98 0.91
CA VAL A 85 7.15 -8.03 -0.09
C VAL A 85 7.22 -7.54 -1.55
N ALA A 86 7.26 -6.22 -1.79
CA ALA A 86 7.55 -5.66 -3.10
C ALA A 86 9.05 -5.70 -3.46
N VAL A 87 9.90 -6.02 -2.49
CA VAL A 87 11.37 -5.95 -2.56
C VAL A 87 12.02 -7.32 -2.37
N THR A 88 11.52 -8.15 -1.45
CA THR A 88 12.23 -9.34 -0.95
C THR A 88 11.88 -10.67 -1.62
N GLU A 89 10.74 -10.77 -2.31
CA GLU A 89 10.17 -12.04 -2.70
C GLU A 89 10.71 -12.59 -4.03
N GLY A 90 10.75 -13.92 -4.14
CA GLY A 90 11.14 -14.63 -5.37
C GLY A 90 12.63 -14.51 -5.73
N ARG A 91 13.49 -14.16 -4.76
CA ARG A 91 14.95 -13.98 -4.96
C ARG A 91 15.84 -14.69 -3.94
N TYR A 92 15.25 -15.43 -2.99
CA TYR A 92 16.00 -16.07 -1.90
C TYR A 92 17.07 -17.06 -2.38
N ALA A 93 16.87 -17.74 -3.52
CA ALA A 93 17.86 -18.67 -4.08
C ALA A 93 18.98 -17.96 -4.88
N GLU A 94 18.78 -16.69 -5.26
CA GLU A 94 19.70 -15.93 -6.11
C GLU A 94 20.63 -15.02 -5.30
N LEU A 95 20.27 -14.72 -4.06
CA LEU A 95 20.96 -13.77 -3.20
C LEU A 95 21.65 -14.50 -2.05
N PRO A 96 22.87 -14.06 -1.65
CA PRO A 96 23.49 -14.57 -0.44
C PRO A 96 22.68 -14.15 0.80
N GLU A 97 22.74 -14.94 1.87
CA GLU A 97 22.08 -14.63 3.15
C GLU A 97 22.51 -13.28 3.74
N THR A 98 23.69 -12.79 3.37
CA THR A 98 24.25 -11.50 3.80
C THR A 98 23.83 -10.31 2.94
N HIS A 99 22.92 -10.49 1.97
CA HIS A 99 22.49 -9.41 1.08
C HIS A 99 21.79 -8.30 1.88
N VAL A 100 22.19 -7.06 1.61
CA VAL A 100 21.55 -5.86 2.18
C VAL A 100 20.64 -5.26 1.12
N TYR A 101 19.33 -5.29 1.38
CA TYR A 101 18.34 -4.75 0.45
C TYR A 101 18.40 -3.22 0.37
N THR A 102 18.23 -2.70 -0.84
CA THR A 102 18.24 -1.27 -1.17
C THR A 102 17.04 -0.92 -2.07
N GLU A 103 16.86 0.35 -2.41
CA GLU A 103 15.82 0.80 -3.34
C GLU A 103 16.02 0.29 -4.78
N ALA A 104 17.16 -0.30 -5.09
CA ALA A 104 17.43 -0.97 -6.36
C ALA A 104 16.86 -2.40 -6.41
N ASP A 105 16.52 -2.98 -5.26
CA ASP A 105 15.99 -4.33 -5.17
C ASP A 105 14.48 -4.37 -5.41
N TRP A 106 14.05 -5.40 -6.14
CA TRP A 106 12.65 -5.64 -6.44
C TRP A 106 12.35 -7.12 -6.33
N THR A 107 11.17 -7.43 -5.83
CA THR A 107 10.58 -8.77 -5.96
C THR A 107 10.51 -9.17 -7.43
N ASN A 108 10.82 -10.43 -7.72
CA ASN A 108 10.59 -11.01 -9.03
C ASN A 108 9.12 -11.47 -9.12
N PRO A 109 8.23 -10.78 -9.86
CA PRO A 109 6.80 -11.11 -9.89
C PRO A 109 6.48 -12.46 -10.57
N ASN A 110 7.45 -13.05 -11.28
CA ASN A 110 7.30 -14.36 -11.91
C ASN A 110 7.79 -15.52 -11.01
N ALA A 111 8.53 -15.20 -9.94
CA ALA A 111 9.02 -16.15 -8.96
C ALA A 111 8.44 -15.91 -7.55
N ALA A 112 7.66 -14.84 -7.37
CA ALA A 112 6.92 -14.58 -6.15
C ALA A 112 5.91 -15.71 -5.92
N GLY A 113 5.91 -16.29 -4.72
CA GLY A 113 5.10 -17.45 -4.38
C GLY A 113 3.60 -17.17 -4.25
N ASP A 114 3.19 -15.90 -4.22
CA ASP A 114 1.81 -15.50 -3.96
C ASP A 114 1.35 -14.23 -4.72
N ALA A 115 0.04 -14.12 -4.93
CA ALA A 115 -0.59 -13.02 -5.68
C ALA A 115 -0.47 -11.66 -4.97
N TYR A 116 -0.36 -11.64 -3.64
CA TYR A 116 -0.26 -10.40 -2.87
C TYR A 116 1.09 -9.74 -3.09
N SER A 117 2.20 -10.49 -2.96
CA SER A 117 3.55 -10.01 -3.24
C SER A 117 3.69 -9.49 -4.67
N LYS A 118 3.12 -10.23 -5.64
CA LYS A 118 3.04 -9.77 -7.03
C LYS A 118 2.26 -8.45 -7.18
N SER A 119 1.09 -8.34 -6.54
CA SER A 119 0.26 -7.13 -6.61
C SER A 119 0.97 -5.89 -6.04
N LYS A 120 1.65 -6.02 -4.90
CA LYS A 120 2.41 -4.93 -4.27
C LYS A 120 3.57 -4.49 -5.14
N THR A 121 4.31 -5.44 -5.68
CA THR A 121 5.42 -5.19 -6.60
C THR A 121 4.96 -4.41 -7.83
N LEU A 122 3.87 -4.85 -8.48
CA LEU A 122 3.39 -4.21 -9.71
C LEU A 122 2.75 -2.85 -9.45
N ALA A 123 2.01 -2.68 -8.35
CA ALA A 123 1.42 -1.40 -7.97
C ALA A 123 2.50 -0.35 -7.67
N GLU A 124 3.55 -0.73 -6.96
CA GLU A 124 4.67 0.17 -6.66
C GLU A 124 5.47 0.53 -7.93
N LYS A 125 5.78 -0.44 -8.79
CA LYS A 125 6.41 -0.16 -10.09
C LYS A 125 5.57 0.79 -10.93
N ALA A 126 4.26 0.58 -11.01
CA ALA A 126 3.35 1.46 -11.72
C ALA A 126 3.31 2.88 -11.13
N ALA A 127 3.41 3.03 -9.80
CA ALA A 127 3.49 4.34 -9.17
C ALA A 127 4.76 5.09 -9.58
N TRP A 128 5.91 4.42 -9.55
CA TRP A 128 7.18 4.99 -9.97
C TRP A 128 7.21 5.29 -11.48
N ASP A 129 6.69 4.39 -12.32
CA ASP A 129 6.55 4.62 -13.75
C ASP A 129 5.66 5.81 -14.04
N PHE A 130 4.55 5.95 -13.30
CA PHE A 130 3.66 7.10 -13.44
C PHE A 130 4.41 8.41 -13.21
N VAL A 131 5.17 8.56 -12.11
CA VAL A 131 5.85 9.82 -11.85
C VAL A 131 7.03 10.09 -12.79
N ARG A 132 7.71 9.04 -13.27
CA ARG A 132 8.79 9.17 -14.26
C ARG A 132 8.28 9.59 -15.63
N THR A 133 7.16 9.02 -16.07
CA THR A 133 6.66 9.18 -17.44
C THR A 133 5.57 10.23 -17.58
N SER A 134 4.90 10.58 -16.48
CA SER A 134 3.80 11.53 -16.51
C SER A 134 4.28 12.86 -17.10
N SER A 135 3.51 13.38 -18.05
CA SER A 135 3.59 14.76 -18.54
C SER A 135 2.36 15.55 -18.07
N GLY A 136 1.75 15.11 -16.97
CA GLY A 136 0.54 15.71 -16.42
C GLY A 136 0.70 17.20 -16.14
N PRO A 137 -0.42 17.95 -16.12
CA PRO A 137 -0.41 19.40 -15.93
C PRO A 137 0.09 19.82 -14.54
N HIS A 138 0.20 18.88 -13.60
CA HIS A 138 0.72 19.10 -12.26
C HIS A 138 1.69 17.99 -11.86
N ARG A 139 2.75 18.34 -11.13
CA ARG A 139 3.75 17.41 -10.59
C ARG A 139 3.76 17.44 -9.07
N PHE A 140 4.06 16.29 -8.48
CA PHE A 140 4.21 16.11 -7.05
C PHE A 140 5.40 15.20 -6.75
N GLU A 141 5.91 15.26 -5.54
CA GLU A 141 6.90 14.32 -5.02
C GLU A 141 6.21 12.99 -4.67
N LEU A 142 6.80 11.87 -5.09
CA LEU A 142 6.36 10.54 -4.65
C LEU A 142 7.37 9.99 -3.64
N ASN A 143 6.85 9.52 -2.51
CA ASN A 143 7.59 8.66 -1.59
C ASN A 143 6.84 7.35 -1.43
N VAL A 144 7.57 6.26 -1.23
CA VAL A 144 7.01 4.95 -0.92
C VAL A 144 7.55 4.50 0.42
N VAL A 145 6.69 3.92 1.25
CA VAL A 145 7.08 3.27 2.50
C VAL A 145 6.79 1.78 2.37
N ASN A 146 7.78 0.96 2.67
CA ASN A 146 7.72 -0.51 2.58
C ASN A 146 7.73 -1.12 3.99
N PRO A 147 6.60 -1.13 4.73
CA PRO A 147 6.52 -1.78 6.03
C PRO A 147 6.70 -3.30 5.91
N SER A 148 7.32 -3.88 6.94
CA SER A 148 7.33 -5.32 7.19
C SER A 148 6.17 -5.70 8.12
N MET A 149 6.41 -6.46 9.18
CA MET A 149 5.41 -6.79 10.17
C MET A 149 5.13 -5.58 11.07
N ILE A 150 3.89 -5.09 11.06
CA ILE A 150 3.48 -3.93 11.85
C ILE A 150 3.05 -4.42 13.24
N LEU A 151 3.88 -4.17 14.25
CA LEU A 151 3.60 -4.52 15.64
C LEU A 151 3.35 -3.27 16.48
N GLY A 152 2.33 -3.31 17.32
CA GLY A 152 1.99 -2.21 18.21
C GLY A 152 0.62 -2.39 18.85
N ARG A 153 0.26 -1.42 19.71
CA ARG A 153 -1.04 -1.43 20.39
C ARG A 153 -2.17 -1.22 19.37
N CYS A 154 -3.06 -2.20 19.23
CA CYS A 154 -4.28 -2.06 18.44
C CYS A 154 -5.27 -1.14 19.15
N ARG A 155 -5.90 -0.21 18.41
CA ARG A 155 -6.98 0.65 18.89
C ARG A 155 -8.36 0.15 18.42
N GLY A 156 -8.52 -1.17 18.29
CA GLY A 156 -9.69 -1.85 17.73
C GLY A 156 -9.40 -3.34 17.51
N ALA A 157 -10.08 -3.96 16.55
CA ALA A 157 -9.77 -5.32 16.12
C ALA A 157 -8.29 -5.44 15.71
N PRO A 158 -7.62 -6.56 16.03
CA PRO A 158 -6.22 -6.75 15.65
C PRO A 158 -6.08 -6.71 14.13
N GLY A 159 -5.09 -5.96 13.65
CA GLY A 159 -4.67 -6.06 12.25
C GLY A 159 -3.96 -7.39 12.02
N THR A 160 -3.87 -7.82 10.76
CA THR A 160 -3.29 -9.12 10.36
C THR A 160 -1.97 -9.47 11.05
N SER A 161 -1.04 -8.52 11.12
CA SER A 161 0.28 -8.74 11.74
C SER A 161 0.19 -9.03 13.24
N VAL A 162 -0.70 -8.34 13.95
CA VAL A 162 -0.91 -8.56 15.40
C VAL A 162 -1.72 -9.82 15.64
N ASP A 163 -2.66 -10.15 14.75
CA ASP A 163 -3.43 -11.38 14.83
C ASP A 163 -2.54 -12.62 14.69
N LEU A 164 -1.56 -12.60 13.77
CA LEU A 164 -0.57 -13.68 13.65
C LEU A 164 0.18 -13.92 14.98
N VAL A 165 0.67 -12.85 15.63
CA VAL A 165 1.33 -12.96 16.93
C VAL A 165 0.36 -13.49 17.99
N ALA A 166 -0.88 -13.03 18.01
CA ALA A 166 -1.90 -13.51 18.93
C ALA A 166 -2.22 -15.01 18.74
N GLN A 167 -2.26 -15.48 17.49
CA GLN A 167 -2.45 -16.91 17.18
C GLN A 167 -1.30 -17.76 17.70
N VAL A 168 -0.05 -17.31 17.54
CA VAL A 168 1.13 -17.98 18.15
C VAL A 168 1.00 -18.03 19.67
N MET A 169 0.74 -16.88 20.30
CA MET A 169 0.66 -16.78 21.77
C MET A 169 -0.49 -17.61 22.38
N THR A 170 -1.54 -17.87 21.61
CA THR A 170 -2.72 -18.64 22.07
C THR A 170 -2.73 -20.09 21.58
N GLY A 171 -1.66 -20.56 20.93
CA GLY A 171 -1.56 -21.94 20.43
C GLY A 171 -2.54 -22.25 19.29
N LYS A 172 -3.00 -21.23 18.56
CA LYS A 172 -3.96 -21.36 17.46
C LYS A 172 -3.32 -21.37 16.08
N MET A 173 -2.00 -21.16 15.99
CA MET A 173 -1.30 -21.24 14.72
C MET A 173 -1.16 -22.72 14.30
N PRO A 174 -1.74 -23.14 13.16
CA PRO A 174 -1.57 -24.51 12.68
C PRO A 174 -0.09 -24.75 12.35
N LEU A 175 0.41 -25.95 12.69
CA LEU A 175 1.77 -26.44 12.38
C LEU A 175 2.92 -25.90 13.23
N ILE A 176 2.69 -25.39 14.45
CA ILE A 176 3.78 -25.30 15.43
C ILE A 176 4.02 -26.71 15.98
N PRO A 177 5.23 -27.30 15.81
CA PRO A 177 5.55 -28.58 16.44
C PRO A 177 5.50 -28.43 17.97
N ASP A 178 5.01 -29.46 18.66
CA ASP A 178 4.98 -29.53 20.12
C ASP A 178 6.36 -29.27 20.77
#